data_AF-A0A353ND30-F1
#
_entry.id   AF-A0A353ND30-F1
#
_cell.length_a   1.000
_cell.length_b   1.000
_cell.length_c   1.000
_cell.angle_alpha   90.00
_cell.angle_beta   90.00
_cell.angle_gamma   90.00
#
_symmetry.space_group_name_H-M   'P 1'
#
loop_
_entity.id
_entity.type
_entity.pdbx_description
1 polymer ?
#
loop_
_entity_poly.entity_id
_entity_poly.type
_entity_poly.pdbx_seq_one_letter_code
_entity_poly.pdbx_strand_id
1 'polypeptide(L)'
;IEAIHAAGGLAGVHICANGDWGPALDSAADIISFDAYFYFNNFILFKEPLVRFLARGGILAWGIVPTGDPLVVAKESATSLFGKWQDQLAVLASFGFSEKQLMAQTFIAPSCGTGSLTPELAEKVLAMTGELSRMARGRLSHP
;
A
#
# COMPACT_ATOMS: atom_id res chain seq x y z
N ILE A 1 -10.65 18.48 -1.33
CA ILE A 1 -11.33 17.16 -1.23
C ILE A 1 -12.78 17.29 -1.67
N GLU A 2 -13.57 18.16 -1.05
CA GLU A 2 -14.99 18.38 -1.42
C GLU A 2 -15.21 18.63 -2.92
N ALA A 3 -14.40 19.47 -3.56
CA ALA A 3 -14.52 19.71 -5.01
C ALA A 3 -14.21 18.46 -5.87
N ILE A 4 -13.31 17.58 -5.42
CA ILE A 4 -12.99 16.31 -6.10
C ILE A 4 -14.20 15.37 -6.02
N HIS A 5 -14.79 15.26 -4.82
CA HIS A 5 -15.98 14.46 -4.59
C HIS A 5 -17.20 15.00 -5.34
N ALA A 6 -17.37 16.32 -5.39
CA ALA A 6 -18.44 16.97 -6.16
C ALA A 6 -18.34 16.68 -7.67
N ALA A 7 -17.13 16.42 -8.17
CA ALA A 7 -16.88 15.98 -9.54
C ALA A 7 -16.99 14.45 -9.72
N GLY A 8 -17.35 13.69 -8.68
CA GLY A 8 -17.47 12.22 -8.70
C GLY A 8 -16.13 11.48 -8.63
N GLY A 9 -15.03 12.15 -8.30
CA GLY A 9 -13.70 11.54 -8.16
C GLY A 9 -13.41 11.06 -6.73
N LEU A 10 -12.35 10.25 -6.59
CA LEU A 10 -11.76 9.89 -5.29
C LEU A 10 -10.54 10.77 -5.01
N ALA A 11 -10.42 11.26 -3.77
CA ALA A 11 -9.29 12.03 -3.29
C ALA A 11 -8.22 11.10 -2.68
N GLY A 12 -7.03 11.11 -3.27
CA GLY A 12 -5.87 10.37 -2.77
C GLY A 12 -4.77 11.27 -2.23
N VAL A 13 -4.02 10.78 -1.24
CA VAL A 13 -2.77 11.38 -0.76
C VAL A 13 -1.64 10.34 -0.84
N HIS A 14 -0.46 10.79 -1.23
CA HIS A 14 0.73 9.94 -1.32
C HIS A 14 1.86 10.52 -0.45
N ILE A 15 2.43 9.67 0.40
CA ILE A 15 3.57 10.01 1.27
C ILE A 15 4.53 8.81 1.20
N CYS A 16 5.76 9.02 0.72
CA CYS A 16 6.76 7.96 0.53
C CYS A 16 7.90 7.98 1.56
N ALA A 17 7.77 8.75 2.64
CA ALA A 17 8.81 8.93 3.65
C ALA A 17 8.26 8.62 5.04
N ASN A 18 9.14 8.58 6.04
CA ASN A 18 8.75 8.52 7.44
C ASN A 18 8.14 9.86 7.89
N GLY A 19 6.88 10.07 7.53
CA GLY A 19 6.09 11.23 7.94
C GLY A 19 5.25 10.95 9.18
N ASP A 20 4.70 12.01 9.77
CA ASP A 20 3.58 11.89 10.69
C ASP A 20 2.32 11.49 9.90
N TRP A 21 1.88 10.25 10.10
CA TRP A 21 0.73 9.69 9.39
C TRP A 21 -0.61 10.12 9.99
N GLY A 22 -0.62 10.68 11.21
CA GLY A 22 -1.83 11.10 11.92
C GLY A 22 -2.70 12.05 11.08
N PRO A 23 -2.16 13.19 10.60
CA PRO A 23 -2.92 14.13 9.78
C PRO A 23 -3.49 13.51 8.50
N ALA A 24 -2.76 12.60 7.85
CA ALA A 24 -3.24 11.91 6.66
C ALA A 24 -4.39 10.95 6.99
N LEU A 25 -4.24 10.15 8.04
CA LEU A 25 -5.25 9.18 8.50
C LEU A 25 -6.53 9.85 9.02
N ASP A 26 -6.41 11.00 9.68
CA ASP A 26 -7.55 11.79 10.16
C ASP A 26 -8.16 12.72 9.09
N SER A 27 -7.54 12.85 7.92
CA SER A 27 -8.08 13.65 6.81
C SER A 27 -9.33 13.03 6.17
N ALA A 28 -10.02 13.78 5.32
CA ALA A 28 -11.15 13.28 4.52
C ALA A 28 -10.72 12.52 3.23
N ALA A 29 -9.44 12.14 3.09
CA ALA A 29 -8.98 11.40 1.92
C ALA A 29 -9.60 10.00 1.86
N ASP A 30 -9.89 9.54 0.64
CA ASP A 30 -10.41 8.20 0.38
C ASP A 30 -9.28 7.18 0.28
N ILE A 31 -8.14 7.59 -0.30
CA ILE A 31 -7.00 6.72 -0.58
C ILE A 31 -5.75 7.29 0.09
N ILE A 32 -5.04 6.47 0.86
CA ILE A 32 -3.69 6.80 1.36
C ILE A 32 -2.69 5.83 0.72
N SER A 33 -1.76 6.39 -0.02
CA SER A 33 -0.59 5.68 -0.55
C SER A 33 0.60 5.90 0.36
N PHE A 34 1.17 4.80 0.84
CA PHE A 34 2.28 4.81 1.79
C PHE A 34 3.34 3.78 1.39
N ASP A 35 4.60 4.04 1.76
CA ASP A 35 5.69 3.08 1.57
C ASP A 35 5.63 2.02 2.67
N ALA A 36 4.98 0.91 2.35
CA ALA A 36 4.90 -0.24 3.23
C ALA A 36 6.19 -1.09 3.20
N TYR A 37 7.02 -0.95 2.18
CA TYR A 37 8.24 -1.72 2.08
C TYR A 37 9.22 -1.34 3.21
N PHE A 38 9.45 -0.04 3.40
CA PHE A 38 10.35 0.50 4.42
C PHE A 38 9.65 0.96 5.69
N TYR A 39 8.42 1.51 5.61
CA TYR A 39 7.81 2.23 6.73
C TYR A 39 6.54 1.59 7.32
N PHE A 40 6.21 0.35 6.95
CA PHE A 40 5.04 -0.34 7.51
C PHE A 40 5.03 -0.35 9.05
N ASN A 41 6.17 -0.67 9.68
CA ASN A 41 6.26 -0.72 11.14
C ASN A 41 6.02 0.64 11.80
N ASN A 42 6.39 1.74 11.15
CA ASN A 42 6.12 3.09 11.65
C ASN A 42 4.66 3.47 11.43
N PHE A 43 4.10 3.09 10.28
CA PHE A 43 2.71 3.35 9.91
C PHE A 43 1.73 2.71 10.90
N ILE A 44 1.96 1.44 11.29
CA ILE A 44 1.08 0.72 12.22
C ILE A 44 1.13 1.23 13.67
N LEU A 45 2.10 2.08 14.04
CA LEU A 45 2.11 2.76 15.34
C LEU A 45 0.90 3.69 15.50
N PHE A 46 0.36 4.21 14.38
CA PHE A 46 -0.87 5.01 14.34
C PHE A 46 -2.12 4.12 14.34
N LYS A 47 -2.15 3.10 15.21
CA LYS A 47 -3.18 2.05 15.22
C LYS A 47 -4.60 2.62 15.27
N GLU A 48 -4.86 3.55 16.19
CA GLU A 48 -6.21 4.11 16.37
C GLU A 48 -6.67 4.94 15.15
N PRO A 49 -5.90 5.92 14.64
CA PRO A 49 -6.22 6.59 13.38
C PRO A 49 -6.38 5.63 12.20
N LEU A 50 -5.51 4.62 12.08
CA LEU A 50 -5.58 3.61 11.04
C LEU A 50 -6.86 2.79 11.10
N VAL A 51 -7.26 2.39 12.31
CA VAL A 51 -8.51 1.64 12.49
C VAL A 51 -9.71 2.50 12.08
N ARG A 52 -9.74 3.78 12.49
CA ARG A 52 -10.79 4.72 12.08
C ARG A 52 -10.81 4.95 10.57
N PHE A 53 -9.65 5.05 9.93
CA PHE A 53 -9.50 5.21 8.47
C PHE A 53 -10.13 4.05 7.71
N LEU A 54 -9.78 2.82 8.06
CA LEU A 54 -10.32 1.62 7.40
C LEU A 54 -11.81 1.42 7.73
N ALA A 55 -12.22 1.65 8.97
CA ALA A 55 -13.61 1.51 9.41
C ALA A 55 -14.58 2.45 8.68
N ARG A 56 -14.14 3.66 8.30
CA ARG A 56 -14.96 4.61 7.52
C ARG A 56 -14.98 4.34 6.02
N GLY A 57 -14.35 3.28 5.54
CA GLY A 57 -14.30 2.96 4.11
C GLY A 57 -12.99 3.34 3.39
N GLY A 58 -12.02 3.91 4.09
CA GLY A 58 -10.75 4.33 3.50
C GLY A 58 -9.97 3.17 2.85
N ILE A 59 -9.20 3.50 1.82
CA ILE A 59 -8.44 2.55 1.02
C ILE A 59 -6.95 2.79 1.17
N LEU A 60 -6.18 1.71 1.35
CA LEU A 60 -4.72 1.78 1.42
C LEU A 60 -4.10 1.35 0.09
N ALA A 61 -3.42 2.27 -0.58
CA ALA A 61 -2.49 1.92 -1.64
C ALA A 61 -1.18 1.42 -1.00
N TRP A 62 -1.10 0.09 -0.87
CA TRP A 62 -0.06 -0.66 -0.18
C TRP A 62 1.21 -0.66 -1.03
N GLY A 63 2.05 0.35 -0.82
CA GLY A 63 3.31 0.56 -1.53
C GLY A 63 4.39 -0.43 -1.12
N ILE A 64 4.21 -1.70 -1.48
CA ILE A 64 5.09 -2.81 -1.09
C ILE A 64 6.22 -3.05 -2.08
N VAL A 65 6.10 -2.61 -3.34
CA VAL A 65 7.16 -2.77 -4.34
C VAL A 65 8.12 -1.58 -4.26
N PRO A 66 9.39 -1.74 -3.87
CA PRO A 66 10.28 -0.61 -3.64
C PRO A 66 10.61 0.13 -4.94
N THR A 67 10.79 1.45 -4.86
CA THR A 67 11.24 2.27 -6.01
C THR A 67 12.43 3.19 -5.72
N GLY A 68 12.88 3.28 -4.47
CA GLY A 68 13.91 4.23 -4.03
C GLY A 68 15.34 3.82 -4.42
N ASP A 69 15.82 2.67 -3.93
CA ASP A 69 17.19 2.20 -4.13
C ASP A 69 17.26 1.19 -5.30
N PRO A 70 17.96 1.50 -6.42
CA PRO A 70 18.15 0.60 -7.55
C PRO A 70 18.70 -0.78 -7.17
N LEU A 71 19.58 -0.87 -6.16
CA LEU A 71 20.15 -2.14 -5.71
C LEU A 71 19.12 -3.00 -4.98
N VAL A 72 18.20 -2.37 -4.25
CA VAL A 72 17.07 -3.05 -3.62
C VAL A 72 16.12 -3.56 -4.69
N VAL A 73 15.72 -2.70 -5.65
CA VAL A 73 14.86 -3.08 -6.77
C VAL A 73 15.45 -4.24 -7.57
N ALA A 74 16.75 -4.20 -7.85
CA ALA A 74 17.43 -5.24 -8.61
C ALA A 74 17.39 -6.61 -7.92
N LYS A 75 17.49 -6.65 -6.59
CA LYS A 75 17.52 -7.88 -5.79
C LYS A 75 16.13 -8.45 -5.49
N GLU A 76 15.10 -7.61 -5.44
CA GLU A 76 13.75 -8.04 -5.11
C GLU A 76 13.09 -8.88 -6.20
N SER A 77 12.06 -9.63 -5.79
CA SER A 77 11.22 -10.50 -6.62
C SER A 77 9.76 -10.43 -6.17
N ALA A 78 8.82 -10.78 -7.05
CA ALA A 78 7.41 -10.83 -6.67
C ALA A 78 7.14 -11.82 -5.51
N THR A 79 7.85 -12.95 -5.48
CA THR A 79 7.71 -13.97 -4.42
C THR A 79 8.18 -13.47 -3.05
N SER A 80 9.35 -12.82 -2.98
CA SER A 80 9.86 -12.25 -1.72
C SER A 80 8.94 -11.16 -1.19
N LEU A 81 8.48 -10.28 -2.09
CA LEU A 81 7.54 -9.22 -1.75
C LEU A 81 6.17 -9.78 -1.35
N PHE A 82 5.73 -10.89 -1.93
CA PHE A 82 4.48 -11.54 -1.56
C PHE A 82 4.54 -12.07 -0.13
N GLY A 83 5.62 -12.77 0.25
CA GLY A 83 5.82 -13.21 1.63
C GLY A 83 5.78 -12.04 2.62
N LYS A 84 6.52 -10.96 2.31
CA LYS A 84 6.50 -9.72 3.11
C LYS A 84 5.09 -9.13 3.23
N TRP A 85 4.33 -9.09 2.13
CA TRP A 85 2.94 -8.62 2.15
C TRP A 85 2.04 -9.50 3.02
N GLN A 86 2.19 -10.84 2.98
CA GLN A 86 1.42 -11.75 3.83
C GLN A 86 1.66 -11.49 5.32
N ASP A 87 2.91 -11.25 5.71
CA ASP A 87 3.27 -10.93 7.10
C ASP A 87 2.62 -9.61 7.54
N GLN A 88 2.69 -8.58 6.69
CA GLN A 88 2.08 -7.28 7.00
C GLN A 88 0.54 -7.35 7.01
N LEU A 89 -0.08 -8.17 6.15
CA LEU A 89 -1.52 -8.45 6.15
C LEU A 89 -1.96 -9.07 7.47
N ALA A 90 -1.23 -10.07 7.97
CA ALA A 90 -1.53 -10.71 9.25
C ALA A 90 -1.47 -9.71 10.41
N VAL A 91 -0.50 -8.79 10.40
CA VAL A 91 -0.41 -7.70 11.38
C VAL A 91 -1.64 -6.79 11.32
N LEU A 92 -2.06 -6.32 10.14
CA LEU A 92 -3.27 -5.49 10.03
C LEU A 92 -4.54 -6.25 10.42
N ALA A 93 -4.64 -7.54 10.09
CA ALA A 93 -5.78 -8.37 10.49
C ALA A 93 -5.89 -8.47 12.03
N SER A 94 -4.75 -8.50 12.73
CA SER A 94 -4.70 -8.49 14.21
C SER A 94 -5.30 -7.22 14.84
N PHE A 95 -5.53 -6.16 14.05
CA PHE A 95 -6.18 -4.94 14.53
C PHE A 95 -7.72 -5.03 14.56
N GLY A 96 -8.27 -6.21 14.24
CA GLY A 96 -9.71 -6.48 14.26
C GLY A 96 -10.37 -6.47 12.89
N PHE A 97 -9.60 -6.42 11.81
CA PHE A 97 -10.10 -6.47 10.44
C PHE A 97 -10.08 -7.90 9.90
N SER A 98 -11.15 -8.29 9.19
CA SER A 98 -11.10 -9.52 8.40
C SER A 98 -10.18 -9.35 7.19
N GLU A 99 -9.50 -10.42 6.78
CA GLU A 99 -8.71 -10.40 5.53
C GLU A 99 -9.57 -9.98 4.33
N LYS A 100 -10.83 -10.43 4.29
CA LYS A 100 -11.79 -10.04 3.24
C LYS A 100 -12.00 -8.52 3.18
N GLN A 101 -12.13 -7.86 4.33
CA GLN A 101 -12.27 -6.42 4.39
C GLN A 101 -10.99 -5.72 3.92
N LEU A 102 -9.82 -6.12 4.44
CA LEU A 102 -8.54 -5.53 4.05
C LEU A 102 -8.32 -5.67 2.54
N MET A 103 -8.69 -6.80 1.97
CA MET A 103 -8.55 -7.08 0.54
C MET A 103 -9.49 -6.25 -0.33
N ALA A 104 -10.68 -5.89 0.17
CA ALA A 104 -11.61 -5.00 -0.52
C ALA A 104 -11.19 -3.52 -0.43
N GLN A 105 -10.33 -3.17 0.53
CA GLN A 105 -9.90 -1.79 0.83
C GLN A 105 -8.40 -1.56 0.62
N THR A 106 -7.74 -2.36 -0.21
CA THR A 106 -6.31 -2.19 -0.49
C THR A 106 -5.99 -2.32 -1.98
N PHE A 107 -4.94 -1.63 -2.40
CA PHE A 107 -4.29 -1.84 -3.70
C PHE A 107 -2.86 -2.30 -3.48
N ILE A 108 -2.36 -3.16 -4.35
CA ILE A 108 -0.91 -3.39 -4.46
C ILE A 108 -0.34 -2.27 -5.32
N ALA A 109 0.68 -1.56 -4.81
CA ALA A 109 1.29 -0.45 -5.49
C ALA A 109 2.84 -0.47 -5.36
N PRO A 110 3.55 0.25 -6.25
CA PRO A 110 4.90 0.72 -5.98
C PRO A 110 4.93 1.65 -4.76
N SER A 111 6.07 1.71 -4.07
CA SER A 111 6.23 2.51 -2.86
C SER A 111 6.32 4.02 -3.12
N CYS A 112 6.73 4.41 -4.32
CA CYS A 112 6.69 5.77 -4.86
C CYS A 112 6.71 5.72 -6.41
N GLY A 113 6.93 6.84 -7.08
CA GLY A 113 7.20 6.87 -8.51
C GLY A 113 8.52 6.19 -8.88
N THR A 114 8.68 5.86 -10.16
CA THR A 114 9.90 5.22 -10.72
C THR A 114 10.84 6.21 -11.42
N GLY A 115 10.61 7.52 -11.26
CA GLY A 115 11.31 8.57 -12.02
C GLY A 115 12.83 8.67 -11.79
N SER A 116 13.33 8.10 -10.69
CA SER A 116 14.76 8.02 -10.35
C SER A 116 15.45 6.75 -10.86
N LEU A 117 14.70 5.80 -11.43
CA LEU A 117 15.21 4.52 -11.90
C LEU A 117 15.52 4.57 -13.40
N THR A 118 16.33 3.62 -13.88
CA THR A 118 16.46 3.37 -15.32
C THR A 118 15.15 2.78 -15.88
N PRO A 119 14.88 2.89 -17.18
CA PRO A 119 13.70 2.28 -17.79
C PRO A 119 13.58 0.78 -17.50
N GLU A 120 14.69 0.05 -17.51
CA GLU A 120 14.71 -1.40 -17.25
C GLU A 120 14.29 -1.72 -15.81
N LEU A 121 14.75 -0.92 -14.84
CA LEU A 121 14.35 -1.08 -13.45
C LEU A 121 12.91 -0.62 -13.22
N ALA A 122 12.45 0.41 -13.91
CA ALA A 122 11.06 0.85 -13.87
C ALA A 122 10.11 -0.23 -14.41
N GLU A 123 10.45 -0.86 -15.55
CA GLU A 123 9.72 -2.00 -16.10
C GLU A 123 9.69 -3.18 -15.11
N LYS A 124 10.83 -3.48 -14.48
CA LYS A 124 10.90 -4.52 -13.44
C LYS A 124 9.95 -4.21 -12.27
N VAL A 125 9.92 -2.97 -11.77
CA VAL A 125 8.98 -2.54 -10.70
C VAL A 125 7.53 -2.78 -11.11
N LEU A 126 7.15 -2.37 -12.32
CA LEU A 126 5.78 -2.52 -12.82
C LEU A 126 5.40 -3.99 -13.03
N ALA A 127 6.32 -4.80 -13.54
CA ALA A 127 6.13 -6.25 -13.70
C ALA A 127 5.92 -6.94 -12.34
N MET A 128 6.78 -6.66 -11.35
CA MET A 128 6.64 -7.20 -9.99
C MET A 128 5.33 -6.77 -9.32
N THR A 129 4.93 -5.50 -9.50
CA THR A 129 3.65 -4.98 -8.99
C THR A 129 2.47 -5.77 -9.56
N GLY A 130 2.45 -5.99 -10.87
CA GLY A 130 1.39 -6.76 -11.53
C GLY A 130 1.37 -8.23 -11.11
N GLU A 131 2.53 -8.86 -10.94
CA GLU A 131 2.65 -10.25 -10.50
C GLU A 131 2.18 -10.43 -9.06
N LEU A 132 2.66 -9.59 -8.14
CA LEU A 132 2.26 -9.63 -6.73
C LEU A 132 0.75 -9.39 -6.58
N SER A 133 0.18 -8.49 -7.38
CA SER A 133 -1.27 -8.25 -7.44
C SER A 133 -2.05 -9.50 -7.88
N ARG A 134 -1.52 -10.30 -8.84
CA ARG A 134 -2.12 -11.58 -9.23
C ARG A 134 -2.02 -12.62 -8.12
N MET A 135 -0.87 -12.73 -7.46
CA MET A 135 -0.68 -13.66 -6.33
C MET A 135 -1.63 -13.35 -5.18
N ALA A 136 -1.78 -12.06 -4.82
CA ALA A 136 -2.71 -11.62 -3.78
C ALA A 136 -4.17 -11.97 -4.09
N ARG A 137 -4.63 -11.77 -5.35
CA ARG A 137 -5.98 -12.20 -5.76
C ARG A 137 -6.15 -13.71 -5.81
N GLY A 138 -5.12 -14.45 -6.22
CA GLY A 138 -5.15 -15.92 -6.26
C GLY A 138 -5.38 -16.54 -4.88
N ARG A 139 -4.82 -15.93 -3.83
CA ARG A 139 -5.04 -16.32 -2.44
C ARG A 139 -6.52 -16.23 -2.03
N LEU A 140 -7.23 -15.17 -2.44
CA LEU A 140 -8.66 -15.01 -2.12
C LEU A 140 -9.56 -16.05 -2.82
N SER A 141 -9.05 -16.68 -3.87
CA SER A 141 -9.80 -17.68 -4.63
C SER A 141 -9.78 -19.07 -3.95
N HIS A 142 -8.93 -19.24 -2.93
CA HIS A 142 -8.76 -20.49 -2.17
C HIS A 142 -8.85 -20.16 -0.67
N PRO A 143 -10.06 -20.23 -0.07
CA PRO A 143 -10.27 -19.95 1.35
C PRO A 143 -9.57 -20.94 2.27
#